data_AF-A0A1Q9BYH0-F1
#
_entry.id   AF-A0A1Q9BYH0-F1
#
_cell.length_a   1.000
_cell.length_b   1.000
_cell.length_c   1.000
_cell.angle_alpha   90.00
_cell.angle_beta   90.00
_cell.angle_gamma   90.00
#
_symmetry.space_group_name_H-M   'P 1'
#
loop_
_entity.id
_entity.type
_entity.pdbx_description
1 polymer ?
#
loop_
_entity_poly.entity_id
_entity_poly.type
_entity_poly.pdbx_seq_one_letter_code
_entity_poly.pdbx_strand_id
1 'polypeptide(L)'
;MQISLPRHVYNVALEESLLLQAYRTLSGVYVGHQCPPITTMSCRNDILTLAKLHLDPSTFAVLSQYADMLSMKLSDDVVMDFPAPVGSLSPKATEAEKLAWHHLAEGFICTLGLLAKRGANGLARQTSGHPNVCRLLNQLVRAIYPGLCWSSLTITLDNKCQPHMDAGNWTGDSLAIGLSHHDAGGLWIANPDGRDFVEVGETLYAGEVHPTSVQGILFSGKQTLHSTCHWTGGNRLMLIAYCVSSHANAPADLQQQAKELGFVLPGRTY
;
A
#
# COMPACT_ATOMS: atom_id res chain seq x y z
N MET A 1 -9.58 0.16 -14.68
CA MET A 1 -8.53 0.68 -15.59
C MET A 1 -7.18 0.64 -14.89
N GLN A 2 -6.14 0.11 -15.54
CA GLN A 2 -4.79 0.07 -15.00
C GLN A 2 -4.04 1.38 -15.32
N ILE A 3 -3.27 1.89 -14.36
CA ILE A 3 -2.52 3.14 -14.40
C ILE A 3 -1.07 2.82 -14.06
N SER A 4 -0.16 3.18 -14.96
CA SER A 4 1.28 3.05 -14.72
C SER A 4 1.74 4.07 -13.68
N LEU A 5 2.57 3.62 -12.72
CA LEU A 5 3.18 4.52 -11.74
C LEU A 5 4.31 5.33 -12.39
N PRO A 6 4.65 6.51 -11.84
CA PRO A 6 5.84 7.25 -12.26
C PRO A 6 7.09 6.38 -12.23
N ARG A 7 7.94 6.50 -13.26
CA ARG A 7 9.08 5.61 -13.48
C ARG A 7 10.03 5.52 -12.27
N HIS A 8 10.31 6.64 -11.61
CA HIS A 8 11.17 6.67 -10.43
C HIS A 8 10.60 5.86 -9.25
N VAL A 9 9.27 5.91 -9.02
CA VAL A 9 8.60 5.11 -7.98
C VAL A 9 8.73 3.62 -8.30
N TYR A 10 8.54 3.27 -9.57
CA TYR A 10 8.69 1.90 -10.05
C TYR A 10 10.13 1.39 -9.88
N ASN A 11 11.13 2.18 -10.28
CA ASN A 11 12.55 1.82 -10.20
C ASN A 11 13.02 1.61 -8.76
N VAL A 12 12.62 2.50 -7.83
CA VAL A 12 12.97 2.37 -6.40
C VAL A 12 12.40 1.08 -5.84
N ALA A 13 11.11 0.81 -6.08
CA ALA A 13 10.49 -0.43 -5.63
C ALA A 13 11.20 -1.65 -6.26
N LEU A 14 11.53 -1.60 -7.55
CA LEU A 14 12.21 -2.69 -8.26
C LEU A 14 13.61 -2.96 -7.68
N GLU A 15 14.38 -1.92 -7.39
CA GLU A 15 15.69 -2.05 -6.73
C GLU A 15 15.55 -2.77 -5.39
N GLU A 16 14.63 -2.34 -4.54
CA GLU A 16 14.39 -2.93 -3.21
C GLU A 16 13.97 -4.40 -3.32
N SER A 17 13.10 -4.73 -4.28
CA SER A 17 12.67 -6.10 -4.55
C SER A 17 13.82 -7.01 -4.98
N LEU A 18 14.63 -6.57 -5.94
CA LEU A 18 15.78 -7.33 -6.44
C LEU A 18 16.84 -7.53 -5.35
N LEU A 19 17.06 -6.52 -4.51
CA LEU A 19 17.97 -6.62 -3.36
C LEU A 19 17.48 -7.61 -2.32
N LEU A 20 16.19 -7.57 -1.99
CA LEU A 20 15.60 -8.51 -1.05
C LEU A 20 15.67 -9.95 -1.57
N GLN A 21 15.43 -10.16 -2.86
CA GLN A 21 15.53 -11.47 -3.49
C GLN A 21 16.97 -12.00 -3.48
N ALA A 22 17.94 -11.15 -3.81
CA ALA A 22 19.36 -11.50 -3.75
C ALA A 22 19.78 -11.85 -2.32
N TYR A 23 19.39 -11.02 -1.34
CA TYR A 23 19.63 -11.28 0.07
C TYR A 23 19.03 -12.62 0.51
N ARG A 24 17.76 -12.91 0.21
CA ARG A 24 17.11 -14.20 0.54
C ARG A 24 17.85 -15.40 -0.06
N THR A 25 18.33 -15.25 -1.30
CA THR A 25 19.10 -16.29 -2.00
C THR A 25 20.44 -16.54 -1.30
N LEU A 26 21.16 -15.48 -0.96
CA LEU A 26 22.47 -15.55 -0.31
C LEU A 26 22.39 -16.00 1.15
N SER A 27 21.32 -15.65 1.86
CA SER A 27 21.05 -16.12 3.23
C SER A 27 20.63 -17.58 3.30
N GLY A 28 20.47 -18.27 2.17
CA GLY A 28 20.14 -19.68 2.14
C GLY A 28 18.79 -19.98 2.79
N VAL A 29 17.76 -19.16 2.54
CA VAL A 29 16.37 -19.43 2.98
C VAL A 29 15.79 -20.61 2.18
N TYR A 30 16.33 -21.78 2.46
CA TYR A 30 15.76 -23.12 2.47
C TYR A 30 16.09 -23.84 3.80
N VAL A 31 16.70 -23.16 4.78
CA VAL A 31 17.10 -23.72 6.09
C VAL A 31 16.46 -22.93 7.25
N GLY A 32 15.13 -22.99 7.36
CA GLY A 32 14.38 -22.74 8.61
C GLY A 32 14.35 -21.32 9.20
N HIS A 33 15.13 -20.35 8.69
CA HIS A 33 15.04 -18.95 9.12
C HIS A 33 14.01 -18.20 8.27
N GLN A 34 12.81 -17.99 8.79
CA GLN A 34 11.82 -17.12 8.16
C GLN A 34 12.24 -15.67 8.36
N CYS A 35 12.48 -14.96 7.24
CA CYS A 35 12.61 -13.51 7.29
C CYS A 35 11.28 -12.93 7.79
N PRO A 36 11.26 -12.07 8.82
CA PRO A 36 10.02 -11.48 9.31
C PRO A 36 9.26 -10.81 8.17
N PRO A 37 7.93 -10.91 8.06
CA PRO A 37 7.18 -10.35 6.94
C PRO A 37 7.58 -8.89 6.63
N ILE A 38 7.78 -8.06 7.65
CA ILE A 38 8.17 -6.65 7.52
C ILE A 38 9.46 -6.40 6.69
N THR A 39 10.35 -7.39 6.52
CA THR A 39 11.56 -7.20 5.69
C THR A 39 11.27 -6.98 4.21
N THR A 40 10.06 -7.26 3.73
CA THR A 40 9.67 -6.89 2.34
C THR A 40 9.39 -5.42 2.17
N MET A 41 9.27 -4.69 3.28
CA MET A 41 9.10 -3.24 3.33
C MET A 41 10.40 -2.53 3.70
N SER A 42 11.49 -3.30 3.88
CA SER A 42 12.80 -2.73 4.17
C SER A 42 13.30 -1.96 2.96
N CYS A 43 13.64 -0.69 3.19
CA CYS A 43 14.31 0.09 2.17
C CYS A 43 15.74 -0.44 1.95
N ARG A 44 16.40 -0.01 0.86
CA ARG A 44 17.77 -0.43 0.50
C ARG A 44 18.72 -0.53 1.70
N ASN A 45 18.77 0.51 2.52
CA ASN A 45 19.68 0.59 3.66
C ASN A 45 19.33 -0.40 4.78
N ASP A 46 18.04 -0.67 4.98
CA ASP A 46 17.58 -1.66 5.95
C ASP A 46 17.94 -3.09 5.48
N ILE A 47 17.76 -3.39 4.19
CA ILE A 47 18.16 -4.67 3.59
C ILE A 47 19.66 -4.89 3.75
N LEU A 48 20.48 -3.87 3.44
CA LEU A 48 21.94 -3.97 3.59
C LEU A 48 22.37 -4.09 5.05
N THR A 49 21.68 -3.41 5.97
CA THR A 49 21.96 -3.53 7.41
C THR A 49 21.64 -4.94 7.90
N LEU A 50 20.49 -5.50 7.53
CA LEU A 50 20.13 -6.88 7.84
C LEU A 50 21.12 -7.88 7.24
N ALA A 51 21.50 -7.67 5.98
CA ALA A 51 22.46 -8.52 5.30
C ALA A 51 23.83 -8.52 5.98
N LYS A 52 24.30 -7.35 6.45
CA LYS A 52 25.56 -7.22 7.19
C LYS A 52 25.56 -7.98 8.51
N LEU A 53 24.39 -8.14 9.13
CA LEU A 53 24.24 -8.88 10.38
C LEU A 53 24.17 -10.40 10.16
N HIS A 54 23.64 -10.85 9.02
CA HIS A 54 23.33 -12.27 8.80
C HIS A 54 24.27 -12.99 7.83
N LEU A 55 24.90 -12.28 6.89
CA LEU A 55 25.81 -12.85 5.91
C LEU A 55 27.25 -12.78 6.41
N ASP A 56 28.07 -13.73 6.01
CA ASP A 56 29.51 -13.60 6.22
C ASP A 56 30.08 -12.43 5.39
N PRO A 57 31.25 -11.87 5.77
CA PRO A 57 31.79 -10.68 5.12
C PRO A 57 31.99 -10.81 3.61
N SER A 58 32.32 -12.00 3.10
CA SER A 58 32.55 -12.20 1.67
C SER A 58 31.24 -12.20 0.89
N THR A 59 30.21 -12.86 1.41
CA THR A 59 28.87 -12.88 0.81
C THR A 59 28.19 -11.50 0.90
N PHE A 60 28.37 -10.78 2.01
CA PHE A 60 27.91 -9.40 2.14
C PHE A 60 28.56 -8.45 1.13
N ALA A 61 29.86 -8.63 0.84
CA ALA A 61 30.54 -7.83 -0.17
C ALA A 61 29.96 -8.02 -1.58
N VAL A 62 29.57 -9.25 -1.93
CA VAL A 62 28.89 -9.56 -3.20
C VAL A 62 27.52 -8.86 -3.29
N LEU A 63 26.71 -8.94 -2.22
CA LEU A 63 25.42 -8.24 -2.18
C LEU A 63 25.58 -6.72 -2.26
N SER A 64 26.59 -6.16 -1.59
CA SER A 64 26.87 -4.72 -1.63
C SER A 64 27.24 -4.25 -3.03
N GLN A 65 28.09 -5.01 -3.75
CA GLN A 65 28.42 -4.71 -5.15
C GLN A 65 27.19 -4.80 -6.06
N TYR A 66 26.30 -5.77 -5.83
CA TYR A 66 25.05 -5.87 -6.56
C TYR A 66 24.13 -4.67 -6.29
N ALA A 67 24.07 -4.17 -5.06
CA ALA A 67 23.32 -2.96 -4.70
C ALA A 67 23.84 -1.70 -5.38
N ASP A 68 25.15 -1.54 -5.48
CA ASP A 68 25.75 -0.40 -6.18
C ASP A 68 25.47 -0.48 -7.69
N MET A 69 25.52 -1.70 -8.27
CA MET A 69 25.17 -1.93 -9.67
C MET A 69 23.71 -1.59 -9.96
N LEU A 70 22.77 -2.04 -9.12
CA LEU A 70 21.34 -1.74 -9.27
C LEU A 70 21.09 -0.23 -9.18
N SER A 71 21.66 0.45 -8.18
CA SER A 71 21.55 1.90 -8.04
C SER A 71 22.01 2.62 -9.31
N MET A 72 23.16 2.24 -9.90
CA MET A 72 23.63 2.84 -11.15
C MET A 72 22.74 2.56 -12.36
N LYS A 73 22.09 1.39 -12.42
CA LYS A 73 21.28 0.96 -13.57
C LYS A 73 19.83 1.41 -13.51
N LEU A 74 19.31 1.65 -12.31
CA LEU A 74 17.91 2.01 -12.05
C LEU A 74 17.73 3.48 -11.65
N SER A 75 18.83 4.25 -11.49
CA SER A 75 18.78 5.68 -11.20
C SER A 75 18.06 6.46 -12.31
N ASP A 76 16.95 7.09 -11.95
CA ASP A 76 16.39 8.30 -12.56
C ASP A 76 16.57 9.46 -11.54
N ASP A 77 16.45 10.72 -11.96
CA ASP A 77 16.58 11.88 -11.06
C ASP A 77 15.67 11.73 -9.83
N VAL A 78 16.30 11.59 -8.66
CA VAL A 78 15.62 11.47 -7.36
C VAL A 78 15.07 12.85 -6.99
N VAL A 79 13.74 13.00 -6.99
CA VAL A 79 13.07 14.28 -6.69
C VAL A 79 12.87 14.51 -5.18
N MET A 80 13.12 13.52 -4.33
CA MET A 80 12.74 13.56 -2.91
C MET A 80 13.77 12.89 -1.99
N ASP A 81 14.34 13.67 -1.06
CA ASP A 81 15.16 13.16 0.06
C ASP A 81 14.28 12.82 1.27
N PHE A 82 14.48 11.63 1.84
CA PHE A 82 13.80 11.17 3.06
C PHE A 82 14.78 11.01 4.23
N PRO A 83 14.35 11.25 5.48
CA PRO A 83 15.17 11.03 6.67
C PRO A 83 15.43 9.55 6.94
N ALA A 84 16.56 9.24 7.59
CA ALA A 84 16.97 7.87 7.88
C ALA A 84 15.97 7.11 8.78
N PRO A 85 15.73 5.80 8.54
CA PRO A 85 14.89 4.97 9.39
C PRO A 85 15.48 4.81 10.80
N VAL A 86 14.60 4.63 11.80
CA VAL A 86 14.98 4.53 13.22
C VAL A 86 14.49 3.20 13.82
N GLY A 87 15.43 2.32 14.16
CA GLY A 87 15.29 1.34 15.25
C GLY A 87 15.18 -0.16 14.89
N SER A 88 15.56 -1.02 15.85
CA SER A 88 15.36 -2.48 15.86
C SER A 88 14.57 -2.89 17.12
N LEU A 89 13.75 -3.95 17.04
CA LEU A 89 12.92 -4.41 18.17
C LEU A 89 13.80 -4.86 19.35
N SER A 90 13.56 -4.29 20.53
CA SER A 90 14.31 -4.61 21.75
C SER A 90 13.92 -5.97 22.32
N PRO A 91 14.86 -6.79 22.85
CA PRO A 91 14.53 -7.99 23.62
C PRO A 91 13.74 -7.70 24.91
N LYS A 92 13.62 -6.43 25.30
CA LYS A 92 12.82 -5.96 26.45
C LYS A 92 11.44 -5.42 26.03
N ALA A 93 10.99 -5.75 24.82
CA ALA A 93 9.72 -5.29 24.29
C ALA A 93 8.58 -5.58 25.28
N THR A 94 7.84 -4.53 25.63
CA THR A 94 6.67 -4.61 26.51
C THR A 94 5.59 -5.51 25.90
N GLU A 95 4.64 -6.00 26.71
CA GLU A 95 3.51 -6.77 26.17
C GLU A 95 2.71 -5.98 25.11
N ALA A 96 2.69 -4.64 25.20
CA ALA A 96 2.11 -3.77 24.18
C ALA A 96 2.90 -3.79 22.85
N GLU A 97 4.24 -3.85 22.89
CA GLU A 97 5.07 -3.96 21.70
C GLU A 97 4.99 -5.35 21.06
N LYS A 98 4.85 -6.41 21.87
CA LYS A 98 4.57 -7.78 21.36
C LYS A 98 3.20 -7.88 20.71
N LEU A 99 2.18 -7.23 21.28
CA LEU A 99 0.84 -7.15 20.70
C LEU A 99 0.83 -6.32 19.41
N ALA A 100 1.57 -5.20 19.36
CA ALA A 100 1.76 -4.41 18.16
C ALA A 100 2.48 -5.21 17.06
N TRP A 101 3.46 -6.03 17.42
CA TRP A 101 4.14 -6.96 16.51
C TRP A 101 3.19 -8.06 15.99
N HIS A 102 2.31 -8.61 16.82
CA HIS A 102 1.27 -9.55 16.40
C HIS A 102 0.24 -8.92 15.47
N HIS A 103 -0.21 -7.68 15.74
CA HIS A 103 -1.10 -6.95 14.84
C HIS A 103 -0.42 -6.55 13.52
N LEU A 104 0.90 -6.34 13.51
CA LEU A 104 1.67 -6.18 12.27
C LEU A 104 1.74 -7.50 11.46
N ALA A 105 1.65 -8.66 12.12
CA ALA A 105 1.64 -9.98 11.47
C ALA A 105 0.26 -10.40 10.91
N GLU A 106 -0.84 -9.82 11.41
CA GLU A 106 -2.21 -10.06 10.93
C GLU A 106 -2.66 -9.09 9.81
N GLY A 107 -1.76 -8.17 9.43
CA GLY A 107 -2.03 -7.10 8.48
C GLY A 107 -2.40 -5.79 9.16
N PHE A 108 -2.08 -4.68 8.52
CA PHE A 108 -2.22 -3.34 9.08
C PHE A 108 -3.17 -2.50 8.24
N ILE A 109 -4.08 -1.76 8.88
CA ILE A 109 -4.96 -0.79 8.21
C ILE A 109 -4.81 0.57 8.89
N CYS A 110 -4.43 1.59 8.11
CA CYS A 110 -4.39 2.98 8.55
C CYS A 110 -5.25 3.83 7.63
N THR A 111 -6.21 4.56 8.21
CA THR A 111 -7.10 5.45 7.44
C THR A 111 -6.83 6.91 7.78
N LEU A 112 -6.75 7.75 6.74
CA LEU A 112 -6.57 9.19 6.78
C LEU A 112 -7.74 9.88 6.06
N GLY A 113 -8.00 11.13 6.40
CA GLY A 113 -9.04 11.96 5.80
C GLY A 113 -10.40 11.87 6.52
N LEU A 114 -11.46 12.15 5.77
CA LEU A 114 -12.82 12.17 6.30
C LEU A 114 -13.29 10.74 6.61
N LEU A 115 -14.02 10.61 7.72
CA LEU A 115 -14.70 9.41 8.16
C LEU A 115 -16.17 9.71 8.41
N ALA A 116 -16.99 8.72 8.12
CA ALA A 116 -18.41 8.73 8.40
C ALA A 116 -18.75 7.50 9.22
N LYS A 117 -19.13 7.69 10.49
CA LYS A 117 -19.54 6.58 11.37
C LYS A 117 -20.85 6.92 12.05
N ARG A 118 -21.89 6.13 11.76
CA ARG A 118 -23.23 6.25 12.39
C ARG A 118 -23.82 7.67 12.32
N GLY A 119 -23.65 8.35 11.18
CA GLY A 119 -24.18 9.70 10.95
C GLY A 119 -23.29 10.85 11.45
N ALA A 120 -22.22 10.56 12.20
CA ALA A 120 -21.21 11.56 12.55
C ALA A 120 -20.10 11.61 11.49
N ASN A 121 -19.75 12.82 11.06
CA ASN A 121 -18.61 13.10 10.19
C ASN A 121 -17.44 13.62 11.04
N GLY A 122 -16.24 13.14 10.76
CA GLY A 122 -15.03 13.55 11.45
C GLY A 122 -13.78 13.31 10.60
N LEU A 123 -12.62 13.69 11.13
CA LEU A 123 -11.35 13.26 10.58
C LEU A 123 -10.87 12.00 11.28
N ALA A 124 -10.25 11.10 10.54
CA ALA A 124 -9.57 9.96 11.14
C ALA A 124 -8.48 10.43 12.12
N ARG A 125 -8.35 9.75 13.25
CA ARG A 125 -7.34 10.05 14.29
C ARG A 125 -5.93 10.17 13.69
N GLN A 126 -5.60 9.30 12.74
CA GLN A 126 -4.28 9.27 12.09
C GLN A 126 -4.04 10.53 11.24
N THR A 127 -5.09 11.16 10.73
CA THR A 127 -5.01 12.42 9.97
C THR A 127 -4.41 13.53 10.82
N SER A 128 -4.90 13.67 12.06
CA SER A 128 -4.42 14.69 13.00
C SER A 128 -3.06 14.33 13.59
N GLY A 129 -2.77 13.03 13.77
CA GLY A 129 -1.48 12.56 14.27
C GLY A 129 -0.34 12.68 13.25
N HIS A 130 -0.66 12.58 11.95
CA HIS A 130 0.34 12.52 10.87
C HIS A 130 -0.01 13.42 9.67
N PRO A 131 -0.20 14.74 9.87
CA PRO A 131 -0.69 15.64 8.82
C PRO A 131 0.26 15.74 7.60
N ASN A 132 1.57 15.65 7.80
CA ASN A 132 2.54 15.71 6.70
C ASN A 132 2.61 14.40 5.90
N VAL A 133 2.44 13.24 6.57
CA VAL A 133 2.28 11.96 5.87
C VAL A 133 1.02 11.99 5.02
N CYS A 134 -0.08 12.54 5.56
CA CYS A 134 -1.32 12.73 4.82
C CYS A 134 -1.11 13.61 3.57
N ARG A 135 -0.43 14.76 3.71
CA ARG A 135 -0.09 15.63 2.57
C ARG A 135 0.75 14.92 1.51
N LEU A 136 1.76 14.18 1.93
CA LEU A 136 2.61 13.41 1.03
C LEU A 136 1.82 12.39 0.21
N LEU A 137 0.96 11.61 0.87
CA LEU A 137 0.15 10.59 0.20
C LEU A 137 -0.91 11.21 -0.72
N ASN A 138 -1.50 12.34 -0.34
CA ASN A 138 -2.39 13.10 -1.23
C ASN A 138 -1.65 13.60 -2.48
N GLN A 139 -0.42 14.09 -2.34
CA GLN A 139 0.40 14.49 -3.50
C GLN A 139 0.73 13.30 -4.39
N LEU A 140 1.04 12.13 -3.83
CA LEU A 140 1.26 10.90 -4.60
C LEU A 140 0.02 10.53 -5.43
N VAL A 141 -1.18 10.55 -4.82
CA VAL A 141 -2.43 10.28 -5.54
C VAL A 141 -2.64 11.28 -6.68
N ARG A 142 -2.41 12.57 -6.44
CA ARG A 142 -2.50 13.62 -7.48
C ARG A 142 -1.52 13.40 -8.61
N ALA A 143 -0.30 12.98 -8.31
CA ALA A 143 0.71 12.72 -9.32
C ALA A 143 0.36 11.51 -10.20
N ILE A 144 -0.28 10.50 -9.62
CA ILE A 144 -0.70 9.28 -10.34
C ILE A 144 -1.97 9.51 -11.16
N TYR A 145 -3.00 10.13 -10.58
CA TYR A 145 -4.26 10.36 -11.25
C TYR A 145 -4.86 11.73 -10.87
N PRO A 146 -4.45 12.83 -11.56
CA PRO A 146 -4.87 14.19 -11.23
C PRO A 146 -6.38 14.43 -11.27
N GLY A 147 -7.12 13.61 -12.04
CA GLY A 147 -8.56 13.73 -12.21
C GLY A 147 -9.40 13.07 -11.10
N LEU A 148 -8.78 12.41 -10.12
CA LEU A 148 -9.51 11.78 -9.03
C LEU A 148 -10.15 12.83 -8.09
N CYS A 149 -11.31 12.51 -7.56
CA CYS A 149 -11.84 13.15 -6.36
C CYS A 149 -11.88 12.12 -5.23
N TRP A 150 -11.28 12.43 -4.08
CA TRP A 150 -11.25 11.55 -2.91
C TRP A 150 -11.24 12.38 -1.63
N SER A 151 -11.83 11.80 -0.57
CA SER A 151 -11.90 12.42 0.76
C SER A 151 -11.09 11.67 1.81
N SER A 152 -10.65 10.46 1.46
CA SER A 152 -10.15 9.48 2.40
C SER A 152 -9.07 8.64 1.73
N LEU A 153 -8.07 8.24 2.50
CA LEU A 153 -7.03 7.31 2.12
C LEU A 153 -7.03 6.15 3.10
N THR A 154 -6.82 4.93 2.63
CA THR A 154 -6.55 3.79 3.47
C THR A 154 -5.27 3.09 3.00
N ILE A 155 -4.31 2.95 3.91
CA ILE A 155 -3.12 2.14 3.73
C ILE A 155 -3.44 0.75 4.26
N THR A 156 -3.18 -0.29 3.47
CA THR A 156 -3.33 -1.68 3.92
C THR A 156 -2.05 -2.46 3.69
N LEU A 157 -1.57 -3.16 4.72
CA LEU A 157 -0.50 -4.16 4.61
C LEU A 157 -1.10 -5.54 4.79
N ASP A 158 -0.87 -6.45 3.85
CA ASP A 158 -1.26 -7.86 3.92
C ASP A 158 -2.74 -8.10 4.26
N ASN A 159 -3.58 -7.14 3.91
CA ASN A 159 -5.00 -7.20 4.16
C ASN A 159 -5.72 -7.95 3.03
N LYS A 160 -6.32 -9.09 3.38
CA LYS A 160 -7.16 -9.87 2.46
C LYS A 160 -8.63 -9.51 2.66
N CYS A 161 -9.26 -8.97 1.63
CA CYS A 161 -10.70 -8.74 1.63
C CYS A 161 -11.42 -9.84 0.84
N GLN A 162 -12.46 -10.40 1.46
CA GLN A 162 -13.43 -11.26 0.76
C GLN A 162 -14.23 -10.42 -0.25
N PRO A 163 -14.96 -11.05 -1.19
CA PRO A 163 -15.79 -10.33 -2.15
C PRO A 163 -16.80 -9.41 -1.49
N HIS A 164 -16.76 -8.12 -1.82
CA HIS A 164 -17.62 -7.09 -1.25
C HIS A 164 -17.80 -5.90 -2.18
N MET A 165 -18.73 -5.03 -1.79
CA MET A 165 -18.88 -3.67 -2.32
C MET A 165 -18.80 -2.69 -1.16
N ASP A 166 -18.24 -1.52 -1.41
CA ASP A 166 -18.06 -0.48 -0.41
C ASP A 166 -19.32 0.38 -0.28
N ALA A 167 -20.33 -0.13 0.42
CA ALA A 167 -21.62 0.57 0.58
C ALA A 167 -21.47 2.02 1.09
N GLY A 168 -20.47 2.25 1.95
CA GLY A 168 -20.15 3.55 2.55
C GLY A 168 -19.53 4.57 1.60
N ASN A 169 -19.02 4.15 0.43
CA ASN A 169 -18.32 5.03 -0.49
C ASN A 169 -19.29 5.90 -1.30
N TRP A 170 -18.78 6.99 -1.87
CA TRP A 170 -19.44 7.75 -2.93
C TRP A 170 -19.40 6.93 -4.23
N THR A 171 -20.24 7.28 -5.20
CA THR A 171 -20.38 6.52 -6.46
C THR A 171 -19.26 6.77 -7.47
N GLY A 172 -18.40 7.76 -7.23
CA GLY A 172 -17.21 7.96 -8.05
C GLY A 172 -16.17 6.87 -7.87
N ASP A 173 -15.11 6.96 -8.67
CA ASP A 173 -14.05 5.96 -8.67
C ASP A 173 -13.22 5.97 -7.38
N SER A 174 -12.72 4.79 -7.03
CA SER A 174 -11.63 4.57 -6.10
C SER A 174 -10.36 4.26 -6.89
N LEU A 175 -9.21 4.66 -6.35
CA LEU A 175 -7.89 4.34 -6.88
C LEU A 175 -7.12 3.49 -5.87
N ALA A 176 -6.82 2.23 -6.22
CA ALA A 176 -5.94 1.36 -5.45
C ALA A 176 -4.53 1.38 -6.06
N ILE A 177 -3.53 1.74 -5.26
CA ILE A 177 -2.12 1.85 -5.67
C ILE A 177 -1.34 0.80 -4.90
N GLY A 178 -0.73 -0.17 -5.58
CA GLY A 178 0.25 -1.04 -4.93
C GLY A 178 1.58 -0.34 -4.78
N LEU A 179 2.11 -0.39 -3.57
CA LEU A 179 3.36 0.26 -3.16
C LEU A 179 4.50 -0.73 -2.95
N SER A 180 4.26 -2.02 -3.10
CA SER A 180 5.26 -3.07 -2.94
C SER A 180 5.31 -4.03 -4.12
N HIS A 181 6.44 -4.72 -4.25
CA HIS A 181 6.56 -5.88 -5.13
C HIS A 181 6.11 -7.15 -4.43
N HIS A 182 5.32 -7.94 -5.14
CA HIS A 182 4.84 -9.24 -4.70
C HIS A 182 4.40 -10.06 -5.91
N ASP A 183 4.37 -11.38 -5.78
CA ASP A 183 3.84 -12.27 -6.80
C ASP A 183 2.33 -12.44 -6.60
N ALA A 184 1.59 -12.51 -7.72
CA ALA A 184 0.13 -12.55 -7.73
C ALA A 184 -0.51 -11.37 -6.95
N GLY A 185 -1.49 -11.61 -6.08
CA GLY A 185 -2.07 -10.57 -5.21
C GLY A 185 -2.96 -9.55 -5.89
N GLY A 186 -3.45 -9.86 -7.10
CA GLY A 186 -4.29 -8.94 -7.86
C GLY A 186 -5.58 -8.54 -7.16
N LEU A 187 -6.19 -7.47 -7.65
CA LEU A 187 -7.54 -7.07 -7.31
C LEU A 187 -8.48 -7.70 -8.33
N TRP A 188 -9.29 -8.66 -7.88
CA TRP A 188 -10.36 -9.19 -8.72
C TRP A 188 -11.52 -8.21 -8.72
N ILE A 189 -12.04 -7.89 -9.91
CA ILE A 189 -13.15 -6.96 -10.09
C ILE A 189 -14.20 -7.65 -10.98
N ALA A 190 -15.45 -7.67 -10.51
CA ALA A 190 -16.55 -8.25 -11.26
C ALA A 190 -16.73 -7.56 -12.61
N ASN A 191 -16.80 -8.38 -13.65
CA ASN A 191 -16.97 -8.00 -15.03
C ASN A 191 -17.69 -9.16 -15.72
N PRO A 192 -18.91 -8.98 -16.26
CA PRO A 192 -19.66 -10.06 -16.91
C PRO A 192 -18.90 -10.76 -18.04
N ASP A 193 -18.01 -10.05 -18.72
CA ASP A 193 -17.17 -10.57 -19.80
C ASP A 193 -15.82 -11.11 -19.31
N GLY A 194 -15.63 -11.16 -17.99
CA GLY A 194 -14.43 -11.63 -17.33
C GLY A 194 -14.21 -13.13 -17.42
N ARG A 195 -12.97 -13.55 -17.23
CA ARG A 195 -12.53 -14.96 -17.31
C ARG A 195 -12.15 -15.57 -15.96
N ASP A 196 -12.04 -14.73 -14.94
CA ASP A 196 -11.65 -15.13 -13.59
C ASP A 196 -12.90 -15.17 -12.73
N PHE A 197 -13.19 -16.31 -12.11
CA PHE A 197 -14.45 -16.52 -11.39
C PHE A 197 -14.25 -16.54 -9.88
N VAL A 198 -15.20 -15.93 -9.16
CA VAL A 198 -15.22 -15.89 -7.69
C VAL A 198 -16.61 -16.30 -7.20
N GLU A 199 -16.64 -17.20 -6.23
CA GLU A 199 -17.87 -17.65 -5.57
C GLU A 199 -18.27 -16.69 -4.44
N VAL A 200 -19.55 -16.29 -4.44
CA VAL A 200 -20.18 -15.55 -3.34
C VAL A 200 -21.51 -16.22 -3.00
N GLY A 201 -21.54 -16.95 -1.88
CA GLY A 201 -22.65 -17.82 -1.55
C GLY A 201 -22.77 -18.94 -2.59
N GLU A 202 -23.92 -19.08 -3.22
CA GLU A 202 -24.19 -20.09 -4.26
C GLU A 202 -24.01 -19.53 -5.68
N THR A 203 -23.62 -18.26 -5.83
CA THR A 203 -23.48 -17.60 -7.12
C THR A 203 -22.02 -17.48 -7.52
N LEU A 204 -21.73 -17.88 -8.75
CA LEU A 204 -20.42 -17.70 -9.37
C LEU A 204 -20.42 -16.41 -10.19
N TYR A 205 -19.55 -15.46 -9.82
CA TYR A 205 -19.42 -14.19 -10.52
C TYR A 205 -18.20 -14.21 -11.43
N ALA A 206 -18.38 -13.77 -12.68
CA ALA A 206 -17.27 -13.51 -13.61
C ALA A 206 -16.60 -12.17 -13.29
N GLY A 207 -15.30 -12.10 -13.54
CA GLY A 207 -14.50 -10.89 -13.36
C GLY A 207 -13.12 -10.99 -13.96
N GLU A 208 -12.30 -9.98 -13.69
CA GLU A 208 -10.93 -9.89 -14.17
C GLU A 208 -10.00 -9.61 -13.00
N VAL A 209 -8.87 -10.33 -12.96
CA VAL A 209 -7.80 -10.07 -11.98
C VAL A 209 -6.86 -9.00 -12.53
N HIS A 210 -6.83 -7.86 -11.86
CA HIS A 210 -5.88 -6.79 -12.16
C HIS A 210 -4.64 -6.89 -11.26
N PRO A 211 -3.43 -6.99 -11.82
CA PRO A 211 -2.19 -7.01 -11.03
C PRO A 211 -2.04 -5.73 -10.21
N THR A 212 -1.74 -5.85 -8.91
CA THR A 212 -1.55 -4.68 -8.04
C THR A 212 -0.10 -4.39 -7.73
N SER A 213 0.83 -5.30 -7.99
CA SER A 213 2.25 -5.08 -7.68
C SER A 213 2.80 -3.87 -8.43
N VAL A 214 3.06 -2.78 -7.70
CA VAL A 214 3.58 -1.51 -8.23
C VAL A 214 2.74 -0.97 -9.42
N GLN A 215 1.41 -1.06 -9.27
CA GLN A 215 0.43 -0.59 -10.26
C GLN A 215 -0.72 0.17 -9.58
N GLY A 216 -1.30 1.14 -10.30
CA GLY A 216 -2.55 1.81 -9.92
C GLY A 216 -3.75 1.19 -10.62
N ILE A 217 -4.83 0.91 -9.91
CA ILE A 217 -6.08 0.36 -10.45
C ILE A 217 -7.23 1.29 -10.08
N LEU A 218 -7.88 1.86 -11.10
CA LEU A 218 -9.09 2.67 -10.97
C LEU A 218 -10.34 1.80 -11.15
N PHE A 219 -11.30 1.89 -10.23
CA PHE A 219 -12.53 1.10 -10.24
C PHE A 219 -13.63 1.71 -9.37
N SER A 220 -14.89 1.31 -9.59
CA SER A 220 -16.01 1.74 -8.74
C SER A 220 -16.21 0.80 -7.55
N GLY A 221 -15.57 1.09 -6.42
CA GLY A 221 -15.67 0.24 -5.22
C GLY A 221 -17.09 0.11 -4.66
N LYS A 222 -17.95 1.12 -4.87
CA LYS A 222 -19.35 1.10 -4.44
C LYS A 222 -20.24 0.20 -5.30
N GLN A 223 -20.02 0.21 -6.61
CA GLN A 223 -20.95 -0.40 -7.57
C GLN A 223 -20.47 -1.75 -8.08
N THR A 224 -19.19 -2.07 -7.89
CA THR A 224 -18.57 -3.26 -8.46
C THR A 224 -18.07 -4.16 -7.34
N LEU A 225 -18.53 -5.42 -7.37
CA LEU A 225 -18.03 -6.45 -6.47
C LEU A 225 -16.54 -6.68 -6.73
N HIS A 226 -15.74 -6.71 -5.68
CA HIS A 226 -14.29 -6.86 -5.80
C HIS A 226 -13.70 -7.59 -4.59
N SER A 227 -12.53 -8.20 -4.77
CA SER A 227 -11.85 -8.98 -3.73
C SER A 227 -10.33 -8.99 -3.89
N THR A 228 -9.62 -9.28 -2.80
CA THR A 228 -8.17 -9.44 -2.82
C THR A 228 -7.81 -10.88 -3.18
N CYS A 229 -7.09 -11.08 -4.29
CA CYS A 229 -6.51 -12.37 -4.63
C CYS A 229 -5.37 -12.73 -3.67
N HIS A 230 -5.06 -14.02 -3.54
CA HIS A 230 -3.90 -14.46 -2.76
C HIS A 230 -2.59 -13.95 -3.38
N TRP A 231 -1.60 -13.65 -2.53
CA TRP A 231 -0.27 -13.17 -2.92
C TRP A 231 0.83 -14.00 -2.24
N THR A 232 2.01 -14.00 -2.86
CA THR A 232 3.23 -14.64 -2.35
C THR A 232 4.45 -13.76 -2.67
N GLY A 233 5.66 -14.20 -2.30
CA GLY A 233 6.90 -13.53 -2.72
C GLY A 233 7.22 -12.23 -1.99
N GLY A 234 6.26 -11.60 -1.32
CA GLY A 234 6.46 -10.40 -0.48
C GLY A 234 5.18 -9.97 0.23
N ASN A 235 5.22 -8.88 0.99
CA ASN A 235 4.01 -8.28 1.54
C ASN A 235 3.30 -7.45 0.50
N ARG A 236 1.98 -7.35 0.65
CA ARG A 236 1.11 -6.53 -0.19
C ARG A 236 0.78 -5.23 0.52
N LEU A 237 1.54 -4.17 0.23
CA LEU A 237 1.23 -2.81 0.69
C LEU A 237 0.42 -2.08 -0.38
N MET A 238 -0.77 -1.62 -0.01
CA MET A 238 -1.66 -0.83 -0.86
C MET A 238 -1.94 0.53 -0.24
N LEU A 239 -2.07 1.56 -1.07
CA LEU A 239 -2.73 2.82 -0.75
C LEU A 239 -4.02 2.91 -1.57
N ILE A 240 -5.16 3.08 -0.89
CA ILE A 240 -6.47 3.16 -1.52
C ILE A 240 -7.02 4.56 -1.29
N ALA A 241 -7.20 5.32 -2.37
CA ALA A 241 -7.87 6.61 -2.35
C ALA A 241 -9.34 6.43 -2.76
N TYR A 242 -10.25 6.92 -1.91
CA TYR A 242 -11.69 6.81 -2.15
C TYR A 242 -12.41 7.99 -1.50
N CYS A 243 -13.69 8.13 -1.83
CA CYS A 243 -14.54 9.14 -1.22
C CYS A 243 -15.63 8.49 -0.37
N VAL A 244 -15.84 8.98 0.85
CA VAL A 244 -16.98 8.57 1.67
C VAL A 244 -18.26 9.22 1.13
N SER A 245 -19.38 8.50 1.15
CA SER A 245 -20.65 9.00 0.59
C SER A 245 -21.12 10.30 1.26
N SER A 246 -20.88 10.46 2.55
CA SER A 246 -21.30 11.64 3.32
C SER A 246 -20.28 12.78 3.37
N HIS A 247 -19.26 12.79 2.50
CA HIS A 247 -18.24 13.85 2.47
C HIS A 247 -18.86 15.26 2.42
N ALA A 248 -19.96 15.44 1.67
CA ALA A 248 -20.67 16.70 1.54
C ALA A 248 -21.39 17.15 2.83
N ASN A 249 -21.68 16.21 3.73
CA ASN A 249 -22.32 16.44 5.03
C ASN A 249 -21.31 16.78 6.12
N ALA A 250 -20.00 16.70 5.84
CA ALA A 250 -18.99 17.11 6.80
C ALA A 250 -19.11 18.62 7.08
N PRO A 251 -18.94 19.07 8.33
CA PRO A 251 -18.81 20.49 8.65
C PRO A 251 -17.80 21.23 7.76
N ALA A 252 -18.06 22.51 7.47
CA ALA A 252 -17.28 23.29 6.51
C ALA A 252 -15.79 23.44 6.92
N ASP A 253 -15.53 23.55 8.22
CA ASP A 253 -14.20 23.56 8.82
C ASP A 253 -13.45 22.24 8.57
N LEU A 254 -14.11 21.09 8.73
CA LEU A 254 -13.51 19.79 8.43
C LEU A 254 -13.26 19.58 6.94
N GLN A 255 -14.16 20.05 6.08
CA GLN A 255 -13.94 20.03 4.63
C GLN A 255 -12.75 20.90 4.24
N GLN A 256 -12.62 22.08 4.85
CA GLN A 256 -11.50 22.99 4.62
C GLN A 256 -10.18 22.38 5.10
N GLN A 257 -10.18 21.80 6.31
CA GLN A 257 -9.01 21.12 6.86
C GLN A 257 -8.57 19.94 5.97
N ALA A 258 -9.51 19.16 5.42
CA ALA A 258 -9.19 18.10 4.47
C ALA A 258 -8.54 18.67 3.19
N LYS A 259 -9.08 19.76 2.62
CA LYS A 259 -8.50 20.41 1.43
C LYS A 259 -7.08 20.92 1.69
N GLU A 260 -6.81 21.50 2.86
CA GLU A 260 -5.46 21.95 3.28
C GLU A 260 -4.45 20.80 3.46
N LEU A 261 -4.94 19.58 3.66
CA LEU A 261 -4.14 18.36 3.67
C LEU A 261 -3.96 17.74 2.27
N GLY A 262 -4.60 18.31 1.25
CA GLY A 262 -4.44 17.92 -0.15
C GLY A 262 -5.55 17.04 -0.73
N PHE A 263 -6.63 16.78 0.03
CA PHE A 263 -7.79 16.04 -0.48
C PHE A 263 -8.57 16.85 -1.52
N VAL A 264 -9.05 16.17 -2.56
CA VAL A 264 -9.88 16.77 -3.63
C VAL A 264 -11.30 16.25 -3.47
N LEU A 265 -12.13 16.99 -2.73
CA LEU A 265 -13.51 16.58 -2.48
C LEU A 265 -14.38 16.72 -3.75
N PRO A 266 -15.28 15.76 -4.02
CA PRO A 266 -16.27 15.94 -5.08
C PRO A 266 -17.14 17.19 -4.87
N GLY A 267 -17.64 17.75 -5.97
CA GLY A 267 -18.65 18.79 -5.92
C GLY A 267 -19.96 18.25 -5.31
N ARG A 268 -20.79 19.14 -4.75
CA ARG A 268 -22.14 18.77 -4.30
C ARG A 268 -22.92 18.26 -5.52
N THR A 269 -23.25 16.98 -5.51
CA THR A 269 -24.27 16.42 -6.40
C THR A 269 -25.62 16.68 -5.72
N TYR A 270 -26.45 17.50 -6.36
CA TYR A 270 -27.82 17.76 -5.95
C TYR A 270 -28.72 16.56 -6.25
#